data_AF-A0A919XWP4-F1
#
_entry.id   AF-A0A919XWP4-F1
#
_cell.length_a   1.000
_cell.length_b   1.000
_cell.length_c   1.000
_cell.angle_alpha   90.00
_cell.angle_beta   90.00
_cell.angle_gamma   90.00
#
_symmetry.space_group_name_H-M   'P 1'
#
loop_
_entity.id
_entity.type
_entity.pdbx_description
1 polymer ?
#
loop_
_entity_poly.entity_id
_entity_poly.type
_entity_poly.pdbx_seq_one_letter_code
_entity_poly.pdbx_strand_id
1 'polypeptide(L)' 'MVPGRPYEIKVFIDGTICEIYVDESIAMSARMYDIPRGKLGLFVSQGHAGFSEVRINARG' A
#
# COMPACT_ATOMS: atom_id res chain seq x y z
N MET A 1 -9.60 3.28 -10.59
CA MET A 1 -9.22 4.63 -10.09
C MET A 1 -9.34 5.61 -11.24
N VAL A 2 -9.74 6.85 -10.97
CA VAL A 2 -9.94 7.90 -11.98
C VAL A 2 -8.74 8.86 -11.98
N PRO A 3 -8.14 9.18 -13.14
CA PRO A 3 -7.03 10.13 -13.22
C PRO A 3 -7.36 11.50 -12.59
N GLY A 4 -6.40 12.10 -11.90
CA GLY A 4 -6.53 13.43 -11.28
C GLY A 4 -7.33 13.46 -9.98
N ARG A 5 -8.00 12.37 -9.59
CA ARG A 5 -8.64 12.26 -8.27
C ARG A 5 -7.61 11.74 -7.25
N PRO A 6 -7.43 12.42 -6.10
CA PRO A 6 -6.62 11.87 -5.01
C PRO A 6 -7.33 10.67 -4.38
N TYR A 7 -6.53 9.72 -3.88
CA TYR A 7 -7.00 8.54 -3.15
C TYR A 7 -6.15 8.37 -1.90
N GLU A 8 -6.79 8.02 -0.79
CA GLU A 8 -6.08 7.61 0.41
C GLU A 8 -5.84 6.10 0.34
N ILE A 9 -4.58 5.68 0.47
CA ILE A 9 -4.19 4.27 0.46
C ILE A 9 -3.58 3.95 1.82
N LYS A 10 -4.16 2.95 2.50
CA LYS A 10 -3.61 2.39 3.75
C LYS A 10 -3.21 0.96 3.51
N VAL A 11 -1.98 0.62 3.88
CA VAL A 11 -1.45 -0.75 3.80
C VAL A 11 -1.10 -1.20 5.20
N PHE A 12 -1.69 -2.31 5.63
CA PHE A 12 -1.39 -2.96 6.90
C PHE A 12 -0.68 -4.28 6.62
N ILE A 13 0.47 -4.47 7.26
CA ILE A 13 1.26 -5.69 7.16
C ILE A 13 1.45 -6.24 8.57
N ASP A 14 1.04 -7.49 8.79
CA ASP A 14 1.24 -8.21 10.04
C ASP A 14 1.64 -9.66 9.76
N GLY A 15 2.93 -9.95 9.99
CA GLY A 15 3.54 -11.22 9.59
C GLY A 15 3.38 -11.47 8.10
N THR A 16 2.59 -12.48 7.74
CA THR A 16 2.27 -12.81 6.33
C THR A 16 1.05 -12.07 5.80
N ILE A 17 0.25 -11.41 6.65
CA ILE A 17 -1.02 -10.78 6.25
C ILE A 17 -0.73 -9.40 5.65
N CYS A 18 -1.38 -9.10 4.52
CA CYS A 18 -1.36 -7.79 3.88
C CYS A 18 -2.80 -7.36 3.56
N GLU A 19 -3.24 -6.25 4.15
CA GLU A 19 -4.53 -5.62 3.87
C GLU A 19 -4.29 -4.26 3.22
N ILE A 20 -4.94 -4.01 2.09
CA ILE A 20 -4.88 -2.73 1.38
C ILE A 20 -6.27 -2.11 1.32
N TYR A 21 -6.37 -0.88 1.82
CA TYR A 21 -7.57 -0.06 1.77
C TYR A 21 -7.38 1.09 0.79
N VAL A 22 -8.45 1.43 0.09
CA VAL A 22 -8.56 2.62 -0.75
C VAL A 22 -9.81 3.38 -0.33
N ASP A 23 -9.64 4.63 0.10
CA ASP A 23 -10.72 5.47 0.64
C ASP A 23 -11.55 4.72 1.71
N GLU A 24 -10.87 4.20 2.75
CA GLU A 24 -11.43 3.41 3.87
C GLU A 24 -12.14 2.09 3.51
N SER A 25 -12.18 1.71 2.23
CA SER A 25 -12.78 0.46 1.78
C SER A 25 -11.71 -0.59 1.51
N ILE A 26 -11.95 -1.84 1.91
CA ILE A 26 -11.03 -2.96 1.59
C ILE A 26 -10.97 -3.10 0.08
N ALA A 27 -9.79 -2.86 -0.48
CA ALA A 27 -9.51 -3.02 -1.90
C ALA A 27 -8.87 -4.38 -2.19
N MET A 28 -8.02 -4.86 -1.27
CA MET A 28 -7.36 -6.16 -1.39
C MET A 28 -6.98 -6.74 -0.03
N SER A 29 -7.16 -8.05 0.11
CA SER A 29 -6.60 -8.87 1.18
C SER A 29 -5.69 -9.93 0.56
N ALA A 30 -4.47 -10.06 1.07
CA ALA A 30 -3.46 -10.97 0.53
C ALA A 30 -2.60 -11.59 1.64
N ARG A 31 -1.90 -12.68 1.29
CA ARG A 31 -0.95 -13.35 2.17
C ARG A 31 0.40 -13.57 1.48
N MET A 32 1.47 -13.03 2.06
CA MET A 32 2.83 -12.97 1.51
C MET A 32 3.75 -13.98 2.21
N TYR A 33 3.68 -15.26 1.83
CA TYR A 33 4.45 -16.31 2.51
C TYR A 33 5.97 -16.26 2.22
N ASP A 34 6.34 -15.89 0.99
CA ASP A 34 7.71 -16.01 0.51
C ASP A 34 8.59 -14.80 0.90
N ILE A 35 7.99 -13.73 1.42
CA ILE A 35 8.67 -12.46 1.73
C ILE A 35 8.44 -12.10 3.20
N PRO A 36 9.19 -12.71 4.13
CA PRO A 36 9.02 -12.47 5.56
C PRO A 36 9.60 -11.13 6.02
N ARG A 37 10.57 -10.57 5.28
CA ARG A 37 11.24 -9.29 5.54
C ARG A 37 11.67 -8.64 4.23
N GLY A 38 11.68 -7.31 4.20
CA GLY A 38 12.09 -6.57 3.00
C GLY A 38 11.99 -5.07 3.19
N LYS A 39 12.11 -4.34 2.07
CA LYS A 39 11.91 -2.89 2.01
C LYS A 39 10.53 -2.60 1.43
N LEU A 40 9.93 -1.49 1.86
CA LEU A 40 8.73 -0.94 1.24
C LEU A 40 9.11 0.01 0.12
N GLY A 41 8.35 0.00 -0.97
CA GLY A 41 8.57 0.85 -2.13
C GLY A 41 7.27 1.23 -2.82
N LEU A 42 7.24 2.43 -3.38
CA LEU A 42 6.17 2.91 -4.25
C LEU A 42 6.71 2.95 -5.68
N PHE A 43 5.92 2.46 -6.63
CA PHE A 43 6.33 2.34 -8.01
C PHE A 43 5.16 2.60 -8.96
N VAL A 44 5.46 3.23 -10.10
CA VAL A 44 4.51 3.46 -11.19
C VAL A 44 4.96 2.63 -12.38
N SER A 45 4.18 1.63 -12.77
CA SER A 45 4.51 0.75 -13.90
C SER A 45 4.38 1.45 -15.25
N GLN A 46 3.29 2.20 -15.43
CA GLN A 46 2.98 2.92 -16.66
C GLN A 46 2.34 4.27 -16.32
N GLY A 47 2.73 5.32 -17.04
CA GLY A 47 2.22 6.68 -16.83
C GLY A 47 2.89 7.41 -15.66
N HIS A 48 2.14 8.28 -15.00
CA HIS A 48 2.64 9.16 -13.94
C HIS A 48 1.67 9.19 -12.76
N ALA A 49 2.21 9.19 -11.54
CA ALA A 49 1.45 9.39 -10.31
C ALA A 49 2.25 10.26 -9.33
N GLY A 50 1.54 11.10 -8.59
CA GLY A 50 2.09 11.83 -7.45
C GLY A 50 1.79 11.08 -6.16
N PHE A 51 2.79 10.97 -5.28
CA PHE A 51 2.62 10.44 -3.93
C PHE A 51 2.93 11.55 -2.94
N SER A 52 2.00 11.84 -2.04
CA SER A 52 2.12 12.87 -1.01
C SER A 52 1.77 12.27 0.35
N GLU A 53 2.27 12.88 1.43
CA GLU A 53 1.94 12.47 2.81
C GLU A 53 2.31 11.01 3.15
N VAL A 54 3.30 10.45 2.45
CA VAL A 54 3.76 9.06 2.63
C VAL A 54 4.43 8.90 4.00
N ARG A 55 3.85 8.06 4.85
CA ARG A 55 4.37 7.74 6.19
C ARG A 55 4.42 6.23 6.38
N ILE A 56 5.47 5.76 7.05
CA ILE A 56 5.61 4.37 7.45
C ILE A 56 5.72 4.35 8.97
N ASN A 57 4.78 3.68 9.62
CA ASN A 57 4.79 3.48 11.06
C ASN A 57 5.08 2.00 11.34
N ALA A 58 6.29 1.71 11.81
CA ALA A 58 6.63 0.40 12.33
C ALA A 58 6.44 0.41 13.86
N ARG A 59 5.81 -0.62 14.41
CA ARG A 59 5.86 -0.87 15.86
C ARG A 59 7.20 -1.56 16.13
N GLY A 60 8.08 -0.87 16.85
CA GLY A 60 9.36 -1.42 17.33
C GLY A 60 9.17 -2.32 18.54
#